data_AF-A0A3C7Z8U7-F1
#
_entry.id   AF-A0A3C7Z8U7-F1
#
_cell.length_a   1.000
_cell.length_b   1.000
_cell.length_c   1.000
_cell.angle_alpha   90.00
_cell.angle_beta   90.00
_cell.angle_gamma   90.00
#
_symmetry.space_group_name_H-M   'P 1'
#
loop_
_entity.id
_entity.type
_entity.pdbx_description
1 polymer ?
#
loop_
_entity_poly.entity_id
_entity_poly.type
_entity_poly.pdbx_seq_one_letter_code
_entity_poly.pdbx_strand_id
1 'polypeptide(L)'
;MKQWAKQSGFTIVELLIVIVVIAILAAITIVAYTGIQERAQTASVQSASSQAGKKIEAFAVTNVDTYPDTLSEVDIIDSSDLTYTYIVNNTTSPKNFCLSVADAQNPAISYSFTNSSGSTIEGECVRNLALDPDVTSTSSFQNIGNGSADFTASIDTTTYHDGAGSYRKLITSAGQSPGAIKLDHTATLNAGTPLSWSFWARPTRGGSIVTYTEGNRVSNSTYFGSGGSSTVSTPANQWTKVTGSIASLSESVRLSRVGGYSLQLQSGDRVWYDSYMVTATTYQLEYRDGGSPGWAWDGPANNSTSFGPSKRI
;
A
#
# COMPACT_ATOMS: atom_id res chain seq x y z
N MET A 1 38.14 78.12 -6.59
CA MET A 1 36.83 77.64 -6.10
C MET A 1 36.75 76.15 -6.35
N LYS A 2 36.70 75.35 -5.29
CA LYS A 2 36.75 73.87 -5.34
C LYS A 2 35.30 73.39 -5.43
N GLN A 3 34.86 72.95 -6.61
CA GLN A 3 33.51 72.41 -6.79
C GLN A 3 33.37 71.12 -5.96
N TRP A 4 32.51 71.15 -4.93
CA TRP A 4 32.13 69.96 -4.21
C TRP A 4 31.17 69.16 -5.11
N ALA A 5 31.53 67.92 -5.43
CA ALA A 5 30.67 67.03 -6.18
C ALA A 5 29.31 66.93 -5.48
N LYS A 6 28.22 67.24 -6.20
CA LYS A 6 26.86 67.07 -5.69
C LYS A 6 26.65 65.59 -5.37
N GLN A 7 26.59 65.24 -4.09
CA GLN A 7 26.01 63.96 -3.67
C GLN A 7 24.51 64.01 -3.98
N SER A 8 24.10 63.32 -5.06
CA SER A 8 22.70 63.05 -5.33
C SER A 8 22.18 62.06 -4.28
N GLY A 9 21.23 62.48 -3.45
CA GLY A 9 20.57 61.60 -2.48
C GLY A 9 19.70 60.55 -3.17
N PHE A 10 19.69 59.34 -2.62
CA PHE A 10 18.86 58.23 -3.08
C PHE A 10 17.38 58.54 -2.79
N THR A 11 16.51 58.44 -3.78
CA THR A 11 15.07 58.70 -3.60
C THR A 11 14.38 57.50 -2.98
N ILE A 12 13.34 57.74 -2.19
CA ILE A 12 12.49 56.67 -1.63
C ILE A 12 11.89 55.81 -2.75
N VAL A 13 11.60 56.42 -3.91
CA VAL A 13 11.04 55.72 -5.08
C VAL A 13 12.04 54.72 -5.66
N GLU A 14 13.31 55.08 -5.79
CA GLU A 14 14.36 54.15 -6.24
C GLU A 14 14.50 52.95 -5.31
N LEU A 15 14.46 53.18 -3.99
CA LEU A 15 14.52 52.09 -3.01
C LEU A 15 13.27 51.20 -3.05
N LEU A 16 12.09 51.80 -3.25
CA LEU A 16 10.83 51.07 -3.36
C LEU A 16 10.81 50.15 -4.59
N ILE A 17 11.26 50.63 -5.75
CA ILE A 17 11.29 49.80 -6.96
C ILE A 17 12.24 48.61 -6.77
N VAL A 18 13.40 48.81 -6.13
CA VAL A 18 14.35 47.72 -5.87
C VAL A 18 13.75 46.61 -5.00
N ILE A 19 13.06 46.96 -3.91
CA ILE A 19 12.43 45.94 -3.05
C ILE A 19 11.30 45.20 -3.77
N VAL A 20 10.52 45.89 -4.62
CA VAL A 20 9.46 45.27 -5.41
C VAL A 20 10.04 44.29 -6.43
N VAL A 21 11.12 44.67 -7.11
CA VAL A 21 11.82 43.79 -8.06
C VAL A 21 12.39 42.57 -7.34
N ILE A 22 13.06 42.74 -6.20
CA ILE A 22 13.58 41.61 -5.40
C ILE A 22 12.44 40.71 -4.94
N ALA A 23 11.29 41.26 -4.53
CA ALA A 23 10.14 40.48 -4.10
C ALA A 23 9.57 39.61 -5.24
N ILE A 24 9.43 40.15 -6.44
CA ILE A 24 8.96 39.40 -7.62
C ILE A 24 9.96 38.30 -8.00
N LEU A 25 11.26 38.62 -8.03
CA LEU A 25 12.31 37.66 -8.34
C LEU A 25 12.37 36.53 -7.31
N ALA A 26 12.32 36.85 -6.02
CA ALA A 26 12.31 35.88 -4.93
C ALA A 26 11.10 34.93 -5.00
N ALA A 27 9.92 35.46 -5.31
CA ALA A 27 8.72 34.63 -5.44
C ALA A 27 8.86 33.59 -6.58
N ILE A 28 9.36 34.00 -7.74
CA ILE A 28 9.58 33.10 -8.88
C ILE A 28 10.66 32.05 -8.55
N THR A 29 11.77 32.47 -7.91
CA THR A 29 12.86 31.55 -7.59
C THR A 29 12.46 30.52 -6.54
N ILE A 30 11.64 30.87 -5.55
CA ILE A 30 11.17 29.92 -4.54
C ILE A 30 10.35 28.79 -5.19
N VAL A 31 9.41 29.12 -6.08
CA VAL A 31 8.58 28.11 -6.77
C VAL A 31 9.42 27.23 -7.70
N ALA A 32 10.41 27.79 -8.38
CA ALA A 32 11.30 27.01 -9.24
C ALA A 32 12.24 26.10 -8.42
N TYR A 33 12.72 26.59 -7.28
CA TYR A 33 13.66 25.87 -6.43
C TYR A 33 13.03 24.63 -5.78
N THR A 34 11.79 24.72 -5.31
CA THR A 34 11.08 23.56 -4.72
C THR A 34 10.95 22.41 -5.71
N GLY A 35 10.57 22.69 -6.96
CA GLY A 35 10.47 21.65 -7.99
C GLY A 35 11.81 21.08 -8.46
N ILE A 36 12.91 21.82 -8.35
CA ILE A 36 14.26 21.29 -8.61
C ILE A 36 14.70 20.37 -7.46
N GLN A 37 14.45 20.78 -6.21
CA GLN A 37 14.80 20.00 -5.03
C GLN A 37 14.10 18.64 -5.01
N GLU A 38 12.80 18.59 -5.31
CA GLU A 38 12.03 17.34 -5.37
C GLU A 38 12.54 16.38 -6.46
N ARG A 39 12.92 16.90 -7.64
CA ARG A 39 13.52 16.09 -8.71
C ARG A 39 14.90 15.57 -8.33
N ALA A 40 15.70 16.38 -7.65
CA ALA A 40 17.01 15.96 -7.15
C ALA A 40 16.88 14.88 -6.07
N GLN A 41 15.92 15.02 -5.15
CA GLN A 41 15.58 14.00 -4.15
C GLN A 41 15.13 12.70 -4.82
N THR A 42 14.18 12.79 -5.76
CA THR A 42 13.70 11.63 -6.54
C THR A 42 14.84 10.89 -7.22
N ALA A 43 15.74 11.61 -7.91
CA ALA A 43 16.90 11.01 -8.57
C ALA A 43 17.88 10.39 -7.56
N SER A 44 18.06 11.01 -6.39
CA SER A 44 18.89 10.48 -5.30
C SER A 44 18.33 9.17 -4.75
N VAL A 45 17.04 9.14 -4.40
CA VAL A 45 16.34 7.94 -3.89
C VAL A 45 16.39 6.81 -4.92
N GLN A 46 16.10 7.11 -6.18
CA GLN A 46 16.16 6.12 -7.26
C GLN A 46 17.58 5.56 -7.45
N SER A 47 18.60 6.43 -7.45
CA SER A 47 20.00 6.00 -7.56
C SER A 47 20.44 5.14 -6.37
N ALA A 48 20.08 5.54 -5.15
CA ALA A 48 20.36 4.78 -3.93
C ALA A 48 19.71 3.40 -3.97
N SER A 49 18.43 3.32 -4.36
CA SER A 49 17.70 2.06 -4.55
C SER A 49 18.38 1.13 -5.55
N SER A 50 18.82 1.65 -6.70
CA SER A 50 19.54 0.84 -7.70
C SER A 50 20.90 0.33 -7.18
N GLN A 51 21.66 1.17 -6.48
CA GLN A 51 22.97 0.79 -5.95
C GLN A 51 22.85 -0.26 -4.85
N ALA A 52 21.91 -0.05 -3.92
CA ALA A 52 21.65 -0.93 -2.81
C ALA A 52 21.10 -2.29 -3.28
N GLY A 53 20.17 -2.29 -4.25
CA GLY A 53 19.67 -3.52 -4.87
C GLY A 53 20.77 -4.35 -5.54
N LYS A 54 21.66 -3.71 -6.31
CA LYS A 54 22.81 -4.39 -6.92
C LYS A 54 23.80 -4.93 -5.88
N LYS A 55 23.97 -4.27 -4.74
CA LYS A 55 24.82 -4.77 -3.64
C LYS A 55 24.23 -6.05 -3.04
N ILE A 56 22.90 -6.12 -2.89
CA ILE A 56 22.17 -7.33 -2.46
C ILE A 56 22.32 -8.46 -3.48
N GLU A 57 22.15 -8.18 -4.78
CA GLU A 57 22.34 -9.18 -5.84
C GLU A 57 23.78 -9.71 -5.88
N ALA A 58 24.78 -8.83 -5.74
CA ALA A 58 26.18 -9.22 -5.69
C ALA A 58 26.49 -10.13 -4.49
N PHE A 59 25.85 -9.88 -3.34
CA PHE A 59 25.95 -10.75 -2.17
C PHE A 59 25.40 -12.15 -2.46
N ALA A 60 24.27 -12.27 -3.15
CA ALA A 60 23.69 -13.57 -3.47
C ALA A 60 24.62 -14.43 -4.34
N VAL A 61 25.32 -13.82 -5.31
CA VAL A 61 26.30 -14.50 -6.16
C VAL A 61 27.44 -15.13 -5.34
N THR A 62 27.88 -14.48 -4.25
CA THR A 62 28.94 -15.01 -3.39
C THR A 62 28.43 -15.92 -2.27
N ASN A 63 27.11 -16.02 -2.05
CA ASN A 63 26.49 -16.73 -0.93
C ASN A 63 25.46 -17.78 -1.38
N VAL A 64 25.79 -18.55 -2.42
CA VAL A 64 24.99 -19.70 -2.89
C VAL A 64 23.53 -19.29 -3.18
N ASP A 65 23.38 -18.21 -3.95
CA ASP A 65 22.11 -17.61 -4.33
C ASP A 65 21.23 -17.23 -3.12
N THR A 66 21.82 -16.92 -1.97
CA THR A 66 21.09 -16.49 -0.76
C THR A 66 21.23 -15.00 -0.58
N TYR A 67 20.12 -14.29 -0.48
CA TYR A 67 20.14 -12.86 -0.17
C TYR A 67 20.50 -12.66 1.30
N PRO A 68 21.10 -11.52 1.68
CA PRO A 68 21.41 -11.25 3.08
C PRO A 68 20.12 -11.26 3.91
N ASP A 69 20.16 -11.81 5.12
CA ASP A 69 18.98 -11.83 5.99
C ASP A 69 18.69 -10.42 6.55
N THR A 70 19.73 -9.60 6.67
CA THR A 70 19.66 -8.21 7.12
C THR A 70 20.49 -7.28 6.23
N LEU A 71 20.08 -6.01 6.12
CA LEU A 71 20.82 -5.01 5.35
C LEU A 71 22.22 -4.70 5.90
N SER A 72 22.47 -4.98 7.18
CA SER A 72 23.78 -4.77 7.81
C SER A 72 24.87 -5.70 7.28
N GLU A 73 24.52 -6.89 6.78
CA GLU A 73 25.47 -7.82 6.15
C GLU A 73 26.07 -7.27 4.85
N VAL A 74 25.40 -6.28 4.26
CA VAL A 74 25.81 -5.57 3.06
C VAL A 74 25.97 -4.08 3.33
N ASP A 75 26.32 -3.66 4.55
CA ASP A 75 26.56 -2.27 4.97
C ASP A 75 25.55 -1.25 4.44
N ILE A 76 24.28 -1.62 4.30
CA ILE A 76 23.20 -0.70 3.97
C ILE A 76 22.56 -0.29 5.29
N ILE A 77 22.58 1.01 5.57
CA ILE A 77 22.04 1.61 6.78
C ILE A 77 21.26 2.86 6.44
N ASP A 78 20.28 3.17 7.27
CA ASP A 78 19.55 4.45 7.19
C ASP A 78 20.50 5.63 7.41
N SER A 79 20.14 6.76 6.80
CA SER A 79 20.81 8.04 6.98
C SER A 79 19.80 9.10 7.42
N SER A 80 20.26 10.35 7.59
CA SER A 80 19.34 11.48 7.85
C SER A 80 18.38 11.76 6.69
N ASP A 81 18.72 11.30 5.49
CA ASP A 81 18.04 11.70 4.24
C ASP A 81 17.32 10.50 3.58
N LEU A 82 17.75 9.28 3.86
CA LEU A 82 17.23 8.06 3.24
C LEU A 82 16.88 7.02 4.30
N THR A 83 15.74 6.38 4.10
CA THR A 83 15.28 5.24 4.90
C THR A 83 15.15 4.01 4.02
N TYR A 84 15.58 2.86 4.52
CA TYR A 84 15.58 1.58 3.81
C TYR A 84 14.57 0.64 4.45
N THR A 85 13.74 0.01 3.62
CA THR A 85 12.86 -1.09 4.02
C THR A 85 13.22 -2.31 3.22
N TYR A 86 13.41 -3.44 3.90
CA TYR A 86 13.87 -4.66 3.27
C TYR A 86 13.01 -5.84 3.70
N ILE A 87 12.56 -6.60 2.69
CA ILE A 87 11.79 -7.82 2.86
C ILE A 87 12.49 -8.90 2.06
N VAL A 88 12.80 -10.01 2.69
CA VAL A 88 13.49 -11.14 2.08
C VAL A 88 12.78 -12.44 2.41
N ASN A 89 12.76 -13.36 1.45
CA ASN A 89 12.37 -14.74 1.66
C ASN A 89 13.37 -15.66 0.96
N ASN A 90 14.29 -16.22 1.75
CA ASN A 90 15.29 -17.19 1.32
C ASN A 90 14.80 -18.64 1.38
N THR A 91 13.54 -18.87 1.75
CA THR A 91 12.99 -20.22 1.98
C THR A 91 12.26 -20.80 0.76
N THR A 92 11.86 -19.93 -0.18
CA THR A 92 11.19 -20.32 -1.43
C THR A 92 12.17 -20.56 -2.58
N SER A 93 11.69 -21.19 -3.66
CA SER A 93 12.43 -21.35 -4.91
C SER A 93 11.58 -20.82 -6.07
N PRO A 94 11.98 -19.74 -6.76
CA PRO A 94 13.19 -18.93 -6.50
C PRO A 94 13.10 -18.19 -5.15
N LYS A 95 14.25 -17.86 -4.57
CA LYS A 95 14.35 -16.95 -3.42
C LYS A 95 14.07 -15.53 -3.92
N ASN A 96 13.44 -14.70 -3.08
CA ASN A 96 13.04 -13.35 -3.49
C ASN A 96 13.37 -12.31 -2.43
N PHE A 97 13.59 -11.08 -2.88
CA PHE A 97 13.72 -9.92 -2.01
C PHE A 97 13.07 -8.68 -2.62
N CYS A 98 12.70 -7.75 -1.75
CA CYS A 98 12.29 -6.41 -2.09
C CYS A 98 13.03 -5.45 -1.16
N LEU A 99 13.82 -4.54 -1.73
CA LEU A 99 14.42 -3.42 -1.04
C LEU A 99 13.76 -2.14 -1.51
N SER A 100 13.29 -1.28 -0.62
CA SER A 100 12.86 0.07 -0.97
C SER A 100 13.65 1.12 -0.23
N VAL A 101 13.90 2.22 -0.92
CA VAL A 101 14.50 3.43 -0.36
C VAL A 101 13.46 4.53 -0.44
N ALA A 102 13.28 5.25 0.64
CA ALA A 102 12.39 6.41 0.70
C ALA A 102 13.13 7.64 1.23
N ASP A 103 12.75 8.82 0.74
CA ASP A 103 13.21 10.08 1.30
C ASP A 103 12.71 10.20 2.76
N ALA A 104 13.63 10.49 3.68
CA ALA A 104 13.32 10.51 5.11
C ALA A 104 12.33 11.63 5.49
N GLN A 105 12.32 12.73 4.74
CA GLN A 105 11.45 13.89 4.97
C GLN A 105 10.12 13.76 4.23
N ASN A 106 10.10 13.08 3.08
CA ASN A 106 8.91 12.80 2.30
C ASN A 106 8.87 11.33 1.85
N PRO A 107 8.42 10.40 2.72
CA PRO A 107 8.45 8.97 2.42
C PRO A 107 7.50 8.54 1.29
N ALA A 108 6.68 9.45 0.75
CA ALA A 108 5.91 9.19 -0.46
C ALA A 108 6.80 9.07 -1.70
N ILE A 109 7.97 9.72 -1.69
CA ILE A 109 9.01 9.54 -2.71
C ILE A 109 9.80 8.29 -2.34
N SER A 110 9.42 7.16 -2.94
CA SER A 110 10.05 5.87 -2.68
C SER A 110 10.31 5.10 -3.98
N TYR A 111 11.43 4.39 -4.01
CA TYR A 111 11.80 3.49 -5.10
C TYR A 111 12.29 2.17 -4.55
N SER A 112 11.78 1.10 -5.15
CA SER A 112 12.09 -0.27 -4.82
C SER A 112 12.97 -0.94 -5.87
N PHE A 113 13.70 -1.96 -5.44
CA PHE A 113 14.49 -2.85 -6.27
C PHE A 113 14.22 -4.29 -5.83
N THR A 114 14.01 -5.18 -6.79
CA THR A 114 13.64 -6.57 -6.54
C THR A 114 14.49 -7.47 -7.44
N ASN A 115 14.64 -8.74 -7.06
CA ASN A 115 15.36 -9.73 -7.88
C ASN A 115 14.66 -10.05 -9.22
N SER A 116 13.37 -9.74 -9.34
CA SER A 116 12.58 -10.02 -10.56
C SER A 116 12.49 -8.83 -11.51
N SER A 117 12.76 -7.60 -11.04
CA SER A 117 12.61 -6.39 -11.85
C SER A 117 13.86 -5.99 -12.63
N GLY A 118 15.07 -6.26 -12.12
CA GLY A 118 16.34 -5.83 -12.72
C GLY A 118 16.55 -4.31 -12.84
N SER A 119 15.56 -3.52 -12.44
CA SER A 119 15.55 -2.06 -12.40
C SER A 119 14.73 -1.55 -11.22
N THR A 120 14.88 -0.27 -10.92
CA THR A 120 14.08 0.40 -9.88
C THR A 120 12.62 0.53 -10.30
N ILE A 121 11.70 0.27 -9.38
CA ILE A 121 10.24 0.44 -9.53
C ILE A 121 9.80 1.51 -8.54
N GLU A 122 8.91 2.42 -8.93
CA GLU A 122 8.34 3.40 -8.00
C GLU A 122 7.48 2.72 -6.93
N GLY A 123 7.60 3.17 -5.68
CA GLY A 123 6.87 2.65 -4.54
C GLY A 123 7.77 2.02 -3.48
N GLU A 124 7.15 1.59 -2.38
CA GLU A 124 7.81 1.01 -1.23
C GLU A 124 7.56 -0.49 -1.13
N CYS A 125 8.49 -1.21 -0.50
CA CYS A 125 8.36 -2.64 -0.29
C CYS A 125 7.37 -2.92 0.83
N VAL A 126 6.29 -3.61 0.48
CA VAL A 126 5.22 -3.95 1.39
C VAL A 126 4.85 -5.42 1.25
N ARG A 127 4.21 -5.96 2.29
CA ARG A 127 3.65 -7.30 2.28
C ARG A 127 2.13 -7.22 2.25
N ASN A 128 1.51 -7.82 1.24
CA ASN A 128 0.08 -8.06 1.21
C ASN A 128 -0.23 -9.31 2.07
N LEU A 129 -0.99 -9.10 3.14
CA LEU A 129 -1.36 -10.13 4.11
C LEU A 129 -2.52 -11.01 3.65
N ALA A 130 -3.18 -10.66 2.54
CA ALA A 130 -4.20 -11.52 1.92
C ALA A 130 -3.56 -12.74 1.25
N LEU A 131 -4.15 -13.92 1.47
CA LEU A 131 -3.62 -15.19 0.97
C LEU A 131 -3.93 -15.42 -0.52
N ASP A 132 -5.07 -14.94 -0.99
CA ASP A 132 -5.58 -15.03 -2.37
C ASP A 132 -6.19 -13.68 -2.76
N PRO A 133 -5.35 -12.64 -2.96
CA PRO A 133 -5.76 -11.24 -3.13
C PRO A 133 -6.66 -11.01 -4.35
N ASP A 134 -6.43 -11.73 -5.45
CA ASP A 134 -7.23 -11.71 -6.70
C ASP A 134 -8.43 -12.67 -6.64
N VAL A 135 -8.63 -13.33 -5.50
CA VAL A 135 -9.78 -14.18 -5.17
C VAL A 135 -10.04 -15.26 -6.24
N THR A 136 -8.99 -15.99 -6.61
CA THR A 136 -9.04 -17.05 -7.63
C THR A 136 -9.85 -18.28 -7.22
N SER A 137 -10.20 -18.42 -5.95
CA SER A 137 -11.03 -19.51 -5.45
C SER A 137 -12.16 -19.04 -4.53
N THR A 138 -13.33 -19.69 -4.64
CA THR A 138 -14.44 -19.45 -3.72
C THR A 138 -14.13 -19.88 -2.29
N SER A 139 -13.13 -20.73 -2.07
CA SER A 139 -12.71 -21.19 -0.73
C SER A 139 -11.93 -20.14 0.05
N SER A 140 -11.37 -19.15 -0.65
CA SER A 140 -10.55 -18.09 -0.05
C SER A 140 -11.40 -16.99 0.57
N PHE A 141 -12.67 -16.92 0.17
CA PHE A 141 -13.63 -15.94 0.65
C PHE A 141 -14.55 -16.52 1.72
N GLN A 142 -14.84 -15.74 2.77
CA GLN A 142 -15.68 -16.15 3.88
C GLN A 142 -16.71 -15.08 4.25
N ASN A 143 -17.79 -15.52 4.89
CA ASN A 143 -18.78 -14.62 5.48
C ASN A 143 -18.27 -14.11 6.83
N ILE A 144 -18.66 -12.88 7.15
CA ILE A 144 -18.43 -12.24 8.45
C ILE A 144 -19.77 -11.73 8.99
N GLY A 145 -19.99 -11.84 10.30
CA GLY A 145 -21.18 -11.26 10.94
C GLY A 145 -22.46 -12.10 10.81
N ASN A 146 -23.49 -11.67 11.55
CA ASN A 146 -24.78 -12.36 11.67
C ASN A 146 -25.81 -11.82 10.65
N GLY A 147 -26.82 -12.62 10.30
CA GLY A 147 -27.93 -12.19 9.42
C GLY A 147 -27.55 -12.12 7.92
N SER A 148 -26.66 -13.03 7.50
CA SER A 148 -26.26 -13.16 6.10
C SER A 148 -27.45 -13.63 5.25
N ALA A 149 -27.66 -12.98 4.10
CA ALA A 149 -28.47 -13.54 3.05
C ALA A 149 -27.87 -14.87 2.58
N ASP A 150 -28.73 -15.81 2.18
CA ASP A 150 -28.29 -17.02 1.48
C ASP A 150 -27.77 -16.63 0.10
N PHE A 151 -26.74 -17.34 -0.37
CA PHE A 151 -26.15 -17.09 -1.67
C PHE A 151 -25.51 -18.33 -2.27
N THR A 152 -25.28 -18.30 -3.58
CA THR A 152 -24.35 -19.19 -4.27
C THR A 152 -23.10 -18.39 -4.64
N ALA A 153 -21.92 -18.99 -4.43
CA ALA A 153 -20.63 -18.39 -4.77
C ALA A 153 -20.04 -19.01 -6.04
N SER A 154 -19.38 -18.20 -6.84
CA SER A 154 -18.65 -18.63 -8.04
C SER A 154 -17.56 -17.63 -8.38
N ILE A 155 -16.52 -18.06 -9.09
CA ILE A 155 -15.60 -17.14 -9.76
C ILE A 155 -16.24 -16.68 -11.08
N ASP A 156 -16.23 -15.37 -11.32
CA ASP A 156 -16.75 -14.76 -12.54
C ASP A 156 -15.59 -14.15 -13.35
N THR A 157 -15.34 -14.73 -14.52
CA THR A 157 -14.27 -14.31 -15.44
C THR A 157 -14.73 -13.24 -16.43
N THR A 158 -15.98 -12.76 -16.33
CA THR A 158 -16.56 -11.77 -17.25
C THR A 158 -16.72 -10.40 -16.61
N THR A 159 -16.91 -10.36 -15.30
CA THR A 159 -17.02 -9.14 -14.51
C THR A 159 -15.96 -9.19 -13.43
N TYR A 160 -14.83 -8.51 -13.66
CA TYR A 160 -13.71 -8.41 -12.72
C TYR A 160 -13.08 -7.02 -12.81
N HIS A 161 -12.28 -6.65 -11.82
CA HIS A 161 -11.57 -5.37 -11.76
C HIS A 161 -10.11 -5.53 -12.17
N ASP A 162 -9.39 -6.48 -11.56
CA ASP A 162 -8.00 -6.81 -11.90
C ASP A 162 -7.84 -8.31 -12.20
N GLY A 163 -6.70 -8.71 -12.74
CA GLY A 163 -6.38 -10.12 -12.96
C GLY A 163 -7.30 -10.81 -13.99
N ALA A 164 -7.78 -12.00 -13.64
CA ALA A 164 -8.49 -12.90 -14.57
C ALA A 164 -9.92 -13.28 -14.13
N GLY A 165 -10.36 -12.82 -12.96
CA GLY A 165 -11.70 -13.11 -12.45
C GLY A 165 -11.93 -12.45 -11.11
N SER A 166 -13.19 -12.40 -10.69
CA SER A 166 -13.56 -11.90 -9.37
C SER A 166 -14.52 -12.86 -8.66
N TYR A 167 -14.59 -12.76 -7.35
CA TYR A 167 -15.51 -13.56 -6.56
C TYR A 167 -16.92 -12.99 -6.63
N ARG A 168 -17.85 -13.78 -7.15
CA ARG A 168 -19.26 -13.41 -7.28
C ARG A 168 -20.13 -14.15 -6.29
N LYS A 169 -21.00 -13.40 -5.61
CA LYS A 169 -22.18 -13.94 -4.91
C LYS A 169 -23.44 -13.68 -5.72
N LEU A 170 -24.27 -14.71 -5.88
CA LEU A 170 -25.66 -14.60 -6.31
C LEU A 170 -26.56 -14.78 -5.08
N ILE A 171 -27.28 -13.73 -4.71
CA ILE A 171 -28.12 -13.71 -3.52
C ILE A 171 -29.42 -14.47 -3.78
N THR A 172 -29.83 -15.33 -2.85
CA THR A 172 -31.04 -16.17 -2.96
C THR A 172 -32.11 -15.84 -1.93
N SER A 173 -31.78 -15.12 -0.86
CA SER A 173 -32.73 -14.59 0.13
C SER A 173 -32.45 -13.13 0.48
N ALA A 174 -33.43 -12.41 1.03
CA ALA A 174 -33.21 -11.03 1.44
C ALA A 174 -32.37 -10.97 2.73
N GLY A 175 -31.39 -10.07 2.78
CA GLY A 175 -30.52 -9.92 3.94
C GLY A 175 -29.24 -9.16 3.62
N GLN A 176 -28.29 -9.18 4.55
CA GLN A 176 -26.99 -8.56 4.34
C GLN A 176 -26.08 -9.51 3.56
N SER A 177 -25.25 -8.99 2.66
CA SER A 177 -24.16 -9.76 2.05
C SER A 177 -22.82 -9.32 2.61
N PRO A 178 -22.38 -9.88 3.75
CA PRO A 178 -21.01 -9.67 4.21
C PRO A 178 -20.02 -10.40 3.32
N GLY A 179 -18.79 -9.93 3.25
CA GLY A 179 -17.76 -10.55 2.44
C GLY A 179 -16.37 -10.20 2.91
N ALA A 180 -15.51 -11.21 3.02
CA ALA A 180 -14.14 -11.04 3.46
C ALA A 180 -13.18 -12.06 2.87
N ILE A 181 -11.95 -11.61 2.65
CA ILE A 181 -10.85 -12.48 2.26
C ILE A 181 -10.22 -13.12 3.51
N LYS A 182 -9.74 -14.36 3.37
CA LYS A 182 -8.88 -15.01 4.36
C LYS A 182 -7.50 -14.36 4.41
N LEU A 183 -7.01 -14.16 5.62
CA LEU A 183 -5.64 -13.76 5.91
C LEU A 183 -4.87 -14.93 6.52
N ASP A 184 -3.54 -14.81 6.54
CA ASP A 184 -2.69 -15.73 7.32
C ASP A 184 -2.97 -15.57 8.82
N HIS A 185 -3.71 -16.53 9.37
CA HIS A 185 -4.05 -16.57 10.79
C HIS A 185 -2.91 -17.05 11.70
N THR A 186 -1.79 -17.48 11.12
CA THR A 186 -0.63 -17.92 11.91
C THR A 186 0.31 -16.75 12.23
N ALA A 187 0.34 -15.73 11.37
CA ALA A 187 1.15 -14.54 11.56
C ALA A 187 0.63 -13.66 12.72
N THR A 188 1.54 -13.25 13.59
CA THR A 188 1.23 -12.34 14.71
C THR A 188 1.55 -10.91 14.33
N LEU A 189 0.56 -10.03 14.41
CA LEU A 189 0.75 -8.58 14.37
C LEU A 189 0.85 -8.07 15.80
N ASN A 190 1.94 -7.36 16.11
CA ASN A 190 2.19 -6.89 17.46
C ASN A 190 1.36 -5.64 17.80
N ALA A 191 1.10 -5.42 19.08
CA ALA A 191 0.61 -4.14 19.57
C ALA A 191 1.46 -2.98 19.04
N GLY A 192 0.82 -1.88 18.65
CA GLY A 192 1.48 -0.75 18.00
C GLY A 192 1.43 -0.78 16.47
N THR A 193 1.34 -1.96 15.86
CA THR A 193 1.38 -2.11 14.39
C THR A 193 0.16 -1.42 13.74
N PRO A 194 0.33 -0.50 12.79
CA PRO A 194 -0.77 0.04 12.02
C PRO A 194 -1.28 -0.99 11.01
N LEU A 195 -2.53 -0.86 10.59
CA LEU A 195 -3.12 -1.73 9.57
C LEU A 195 -3.96 -0.90 8.60
N SER A 196 -3.83 -1.17 7.32
CA SER A 196 -4.69 -0.63 6.28
C SER A 196 -5.14 -1.74 5.36
N TRP A 197 -6.32 -1.57 4.78
CA TRP A 197 -6.80 -2.48 3.76
C TRP A 197 -7.68 -1.79 2.74
N SER A 198 -7.71 -2.38 1.54
CA SER A 198 -8.66 -2.04 0.51
C SER A 198 -9.08 -3.26 -0.30
N PHE A 199 -10.25 -3.17 -0.91
CA PHE A 199 -10.74 -4.14 -1.89
C PHE A 199 -11.75 -3.46 -2.81
N TRP A 200 -11.97 -4.03 -3.99
CA TRP A 200 -12.98 -3.55 -4.91
C TRP A 200 -14.28 -4.33 -4.72
N ALA A 201 -15.40 -3.61 -4.71
CA ALA A 201 -16.73 -4.21 -4.67
C ALA A 201 -17.60 -3.61 -5.76
N ARG A 202 -18.43 -4.46 -6.39
CA ARG A 202 -19.44 -4.05 -7.35
C ARG A 202 -20.75 -4.76 -7.04
N PRO A 203 -21.77 -4.09 -6.49
CA PRO A 203 -23.07 -4.71 -6.28
C PRO A 203 -24.04 -4.35 -7.41
N THR A 204 -24.98 -5.24 -7.77
CA THR A 204 -26.07 -4.89 -8.71
C THR A 204 -27.06 -3.91 -8.12
N ARG A 205 -27.16 -3.89 -6.79
CA ARG A 205 -27.96 -2.97 -5.99
C ARG A 205 -27.05 -2.11 -5.14
N GLY A 206 -27.21 -0.80 -5.24
CA GLY A 206 -26.41 0.13 -4.45
C GLY A 206 -26.72 0.05 -2.96
N GLY A 207 -25.75 0.42 -2.14
CA GLY A 207 -25.87 0.42 -0.68
C GLY A 207 -24.56 0.84 -0.03
N SER A 208 -24.37 0.49 1.23
CA SER A 208 -23.16 0.82 1.96
C SER A 208 -22.48 -0.44 2.49
N ILE A 209 -21.16 -0.46 2.41
CA ILE A 209 -20.32 -1.49 3.02
C ILE A 209 -19.64 -0.89 4.24
N VAL A 210 -19.88 -1.49 5.41
CA VAL A 210 -19.15 -1.18 6.63
C VAL A 210 -17.93 -2.08 6.68
N THR A 211 -16.73 -1.49 6.73
CA THR A 211 -15.49 -2.26 6.77
C THR A 211 -15.25 -2.92 8.12
N TYR A 212 -14.59 -4.07 8.07
CA TYR A 212 -14.40 -4.92 9.22
C TYR A 212 -13.14 -5.77 9.11
N THR A 213 -12.48 -5.99 10.25
CA THR A 213 -11.44 -7.01 10.40
C THR A 213 -11.64 -7.80 11.68
N GLU A 214 -11.31 -9.09 11.63
CA GLU A 214 -11.34 -9.99 12.79
C GLU A 214 -10.13 -10.91 12.85
N GLY A 215 -9.98 -11.52 14.01
CA GLY A 215 -8.91 -12.44 14.34
C GLY A 215 -9.04 -12.94 15.76
N ASN A 216 -7.91 -13.29 16.35
CA ASN A 216 -7.83 -13.67 17.75
C ASN A 216 -6.75 -12.87 18.46
N ARG A 217 -7.02 -12.51 19.71
CA ARG A 217 -6.01 -11.93 20.60
C ARG A 217 -4.93 -12.97 20.88
N VAL A 218 -3.67 -12.56 20.81
CA VAL A 218 -2.54 -13.45 21.14
C VAL A 218 -2.52 -13.78 22.63
N SER A 219 -2.96 -12.85 23.49
CA SER A 219 -2.92 -12.98 24.94
C SER A 219 -3.77 -14.13 25.50
N ASN A 220 -4.92 -14.40 24.89
CA ASN A 220 -5.90 -15.35 25.44
C ASN A 220 -6.71 -16.11 24.38
N SER A 221 -6.36 -16.00 23.10
CA SER A 221 -7.07 -16.62 21.97
C SER A 221 -8.53 -16.20 21.79
N THR A 222 -9.02 -15.21 22.54
CA THR A 222 -10.40 -14.73 22.40
C THR A 222 -10.59 -13.94 21.10
N TYR A 223 -11.84 -13.84 20.66
CA TYR A 223 -12.23 -13.13 19.45
C TYR A 223 -11.77 -11.67 19.46
N PHE A 224 -10.95 -11.29 18.49
CA PHE A 224 -10.66 -9.90 18.17
C PHE A 224 -11.54 -9.48 17.01
N GLY A 225 -12.25 -8.38 17.17
CA GLY A 225 -13.08 -7.78 16.15
C GLY A 225 -12.92 -6.28 16.20
N SER A 226 -12.49 -5.68 15.10
CA SER A 226 -12.41 -4.24 14.95
C SER A 226 -13.35 -3.85 13.81
N GLY A 227 -14.52 -3.34 14.19
CA GLY A 227 -15.55 -2.93 13.26
C GLY A 227 -15.87 -1.45 13.39
N GLY A 228 -16.09 -0.80 12.25
CA GLY A 228 -16.89 0.43 12.20
C GLY A 228 -16.17 1.73 11.85
N SER A 229 -14.86 1.75 11.63
CA SER A 229 -14.17 3.04 11.39
C SER A 229 -14.42 3.64 10.00
N SER A 230 -14.91 2.86 9.01
CA SER A 230 -15.19 3.39 7.68
C SER A 230 -16.39 2.70 7.02
N THR A 231 -17.39 3.50 6.65
CA THR A 231 -18.55 3.09 5.83
C THR A 231 -18.38 3.68 4.44
N VAL A 232 -18.41 2.83 3.42
CA VAL A 232 -18.21 3.22 2.03
C VAL A 232 -19.51 3.05 1.26
N SER A 233 -19.96 4.11 0.58
CA SER A 233 -21.11 4.06 -0.32
C SER A 233 -20.71 3.37 -1.62
N THR A 234 -21.51 2.39 -2.04
CA THR A 234 -21.29 1.57 -3.23
C THR A 234 -22.47 1.75 -4.19
N PRO A 235 -22.32 2.53 -5.26
CA PRO A 235 -23.37 2.68 -6.27
C PRO A 235 -23.66 1.35 -6.99
N ALA A 236 -24.89 1.22 -7.48
CA ALA A 236 -25.27 0.05 -8.27
C ALA A 236 -24.43 -0.06 -9.55
N ASN A 237 -23.97 -1.27 -9.85
CA ASN A 237 -23.27 -1.65 -11.09
C ASN A 237 -21.94 -0.93 -11.34
N GLN A 238 -21.34 -0.32 -10.32
CA GLN A 238 -20.06 0.36 -10.40
C GLN A 238 -19.05 -0.28 -9.45
N TRP A 239 -17.83 -0.48 -9.95
CA TRP A 239 -16.70 -0.85 -9.10
C TRP A 239 -16.40 0.32 -8.16
N THR A 240 -16.39 0.04 -6.87
CA THR A 240 -16.06 1.00 -5.82
C THR A 240 -14.95 0.44 -4.96
N LYS A 241 -13.89 1.23 -4.76
CA LYS A 241 -12.82 0.89 -3.84
C LYS A 241 -13.30 1.10 -2.41
N VAL A 242 -13.38 0.02 -1.65
CA VAL A 242 -13.69 0.03 -0.23
C VAL A 242 -12.38 0.04 0.54
N THR A 243 -12.22 0.98 1.47
CA THR A 243 -11.00 1.16 2.25
C THR A 243 -11.30 1.19 3.74
N GLY A 244 -10.34 0.71 4.54
CA GLY A 244 -10.37 0.83 5.98
C GLY A 244 -8.95 0.87 6.54
N SER A 245 -8.82 1.37 7.77
CA SER A 245 -7.56 1.39 8.49
C SER A 245 -7.75 1.39 10.01
N ILE A 246 -6.70 0.95 10.70
CA ILE A 246 -6.48 1.05 12.13
C ILE A 246 -5.15 1.77 12.31
N ALA A 247 -5.17 2.94 12.93
CA ALA A 247 -3.98 3.76 13.12
C ALA A 247 -2.89 3.04 13.93
N SER A 248 -3.29 2.23 14.91
CA SER A 248 -2.40 1.40 15.70
C SER A 248 -3.21 0.32 16.44
N LEU A 249 -2.76 -0.93 16.38
CA LEU A 249 -3.36 -2.02 17.14
C LEU A 249 -3.11 -1.84 18.64
N SER A 250 -4.16 -1.88 19.46
CA SER A 250 -4.05 -1.74 20.93
C SER A 250 -3.44 -2.95 21.63
N GLU A 251 -3.37 -4.09 20.94
CA GLU A 251 -2.86 -5.37 21.45
C GLU A 251 -2.34 -6.25 20.31
N SER A 252 -1.56 -7.29 20.63
CA SER A 252 -1.09 -8.24 19.63
C SER A 252 -2.20 -9.19 19.19
N VAL A 253 -2.39 -9.34 17.88
CA VAL A 253 -3.49 -10.11 17.27
C VAL A 253 -2.97 -11.02 16.15
N ARG A 254 -3.69 -12.13 15.93
CA ARG A 254 -3.58 -12.95 14.72
C ARG A 254 -4.82 -12.69 13.88
N LEU A 255 -4.69 -11.91 12.82
CA LEU A 255 -5.82 -11.58 11.96
C LEU A 255 -6.21 -12.79 11.13
N SER A 256 -7.51 -13.06 11.04
CA SER A 256 -8.03 -14.15 10.20
C SER A 256 -8.70 -13.62 8.95
N ARG A 257 -9.33 -12.44 9.02
CA ARG A 257 -10.17 -11.93 7.92
C ARG A 257 -10.22 -10.41 7.85
N VAL A 258 -10.37 -9.92 6.63
CA VAL A 258 -10.63 -8.51 6.30
C VAL A 258 -11.71 -8.44 5.24
N GLY A 259 -12.67 -7.54 5.42
CA GLY A 259 -13.76 -7.36 4.48
C GLY A 259 -14.76 -6.29 4.91
N GLY A 260 -16.04 -6.57 4.67
CA GLY A 260 -17.12 -5.70 5.11
C GLY A 260 -18.49 -6.36 5.16
N TYR A 261 -19.45 -5.67 5.76
CA TYR A 261 -20.82 -6.12 5.97
C TYR A 261 -21.83 -4.98 5.74
N SER A 262 -23.12 -5.22 6.04
CA SER A 262 -24.21 -4.23 5.96
C SER A 262 -24.73 -3.88 4.56
N LEU A 263 -24.21 -4.49 3.49
CA LEU A 263 -24.79 -4.34 2.15
C LEU A 263 -26.12 -5.11 2.06
N GLN A 264 -27.24 -4.39 2.08
CA GLN A 264 -28.58 -4.97 2.04
C GLN A 264 -28.94 -5.38 0.60
N LEU A 265 -29.15 -6.67 0.37
CA LEU A 265 -29.48 -7.25 -0.93
C LEU A 265 -30.79 -8.06 -0.86
N GLN A 266 -31.38 -8.31 -2.03
CA GLN A 266 -32.53 -9.18 -2.21
C GLN A 266 -32.17 -10.37 -3.11
N SER A 267 -33.04 -11.38 -3.11
CA SER A 267 -32.93 -12.51 -4.02
C SER A 267 -32.82 -12.03 -5.48
N GLY A 268 -31.84 -12.58 -6.21
CA GLY A 268 -31.51 -12.21 -7.59
C GLY A 268 -30.40 -11.17 -7.73
N ASP A 269 -30.09 -10.40 -6.68
CA ASP A 269 -28.96 -9.48 -6.70
C ASP A 269 -27.63 -10.22 -6.75
N ARG A 270 -26.60 -9.54 -7.27
CA ARG A 270 -25.23 -10.04 -7.31
C ARG A 270 -24.28 -9.03 -6.70
N VAL A 271 -23.20 -9.53 -6.12
CA VAL A 271 -22.08 -8.69 -5.71
C VAL A 271 -20.78 -9.38 -6.10
N TRP A 272 -19.86 -8.60 -6.66
CA TRP A 272 -18.51 -9.02 -7.00
C TRP A 272 -17.52 -8.37 -6.04
N TYR A 273 -16.51 -9.13 -5.63
CA TYR A 273 -15.39 -8.68 -4.80
C TYR A 273 -14.08 -9.06 -5.47
N ASP A 274 -13.11 -8.15 -5.42
CA ASP A 274 -11.84 -8.32 -6.11
C ASP A 274 -10.70 -7.53 -5.43
N SER A 275 -9.47 -7.87 -5.77
CA SER A 275 -8.26 -7.06 -5.56
C SER A 275 -8.05 -6.60 -4.11
N TYR A 276 -7.90 -7.56 -3.20
CA TYR A 276 -7.66 -7.29 -1.79
C TYR A 276 -6.21 -6.86 -1.53
N MET A 277 -6.02 -5.69 -0.93
CA MET A 277 -4.72 -5.25 -0.43
C MET A 277 -4.82 -5.07 1.07
N VAL A 278 -4.01 -5.80 1.84
CA VAL A 278 -3.98 -5.69 3.31
C VAL A 278 -2.54 -5.53 3.76
N THR A 279 -2.21 -4.41 4.40
CA THR A 279 -0.83 -4.03 4.71
C THR A 279 -0.68 -3.47 6.11
N ALA A 280 0.50 -3.66 6.70
CA ALA A 280 0.85 -3.11 8.01
C ALA A 280 1.27 -1.63 7.92
N THR A 281 0.40 -0.78 7.36
CA THR A 281 0.63 0.66 7.16
C THR A 281 -0.58 1.48 7.61
N THR A 282 -0.46 2.81 7.67
CA THR A 282 -1.56 3.72 8.04
C THR A 282 -2.29 4.31 6.83
N TYR A 283 -1.73 4.15 5.63
CA TYR A 283 -2.22 4.74 4.38
C TYR A 283 -2.57 3.64 3.38
N GLN A 284 -3.24 4.04 2.31
CA GLN A 284 -3.67 3.12 1.26
C GLN A 284 -2.59 2.96 0.21
N LEU A 285 -2.54 1.77 -0.37
CA LEU A 285 -1.58 1.38 -1.38
C LEU A 285 -2.34 0.90 -2.62
N GLU A 286 -1.67 0.99 -3.77
CA GLU A 286 -2.12 0.33 -4.98
C GLU A 286 -2.22 -1.19 -4.77
N TYR A 287 -3.23 -1.79 -5.40
CA TYR A 287 -3.39 -3.23 -5.36
C TYR A 287 -2.22 -3.88 -6.09
N ARG A 288 -1.59 -4.85 -5.43
CA ARG A 288 -0.60 -5.76 -5.97
C ARG A 288 -0.65 -7.08 -5.21
N ASP A 289 -0.21 -8.14 -5.88
CA ASP A 289 -0.17 -9.51 -5.39
C ASP A 289 1.09 -10.22 -5.90
N GLY A 290 1.31 -11.48 -5.53
CA GLY A 290 2.48 -12.24 -5.98
C GLY A 290 2.53 -12.55 -7.49
N GLY A 291 1.49 -12.24 -8.26
CA GLY A 291 1.49 -12.31 -9.72
C GLY A 291 1.89 -10.98 -10.39
N SER A 292 1.97 -9.89 -9.62
CA SER A 292 2.27 -8.56 -10.11
C SER A 292 3.78 -8.37 -10.41
N PRO A 293 4.16 -7.47 -11.33
CA PRO A 293 5.57 -7.19 -11.60
C PRO A 293 6.34 -6.74 -10.36
N GLY A 294 7.49 -7.37 -10.08
CA GLY A 294 8.31 -7.09 -8.88
C GLY A 294 7.80 -7.75 -7.60
N TRP A 295 6.67 -8.46 -7.64
CA TRP A 295 6.13 -9.15 -6.47
C TRP A 295 6.49 -10.63 -6.46
N ALA A 296 6.48 -11.21 -5.27
CA ALA A 296 6.72 -12.63 -5.06
C ALA A 296 5.82 -13.18 -3.95
N TRP A 297 5.44 -14.45 -4.08
CA TRP A 297 4.76 -15.19 -3.04
C TRP A 297 5.73 -15.69 -1.97
N ASP A 298 5.30 -15.67 -0.72
CA ASP A 298 6.06 -16.24 0.39
C ASP A 298 5.99 -17.77 0.49
N GLY A 299 5.10 -18.37 -0.29
CA GLY A 299 4.86 -19.80 -0.35
C GLY A 299 4.06 -20.17 -1.61
N PRO A 300 3.16 -21.16 -1.52
CA PRO A 300 2.31 -21.53 -2.65
C PRO A 300 1.44 -20.36 -3.10
N ALA A 301 1.42 -20.09 -4.41
CA ALA A 301 0.61 -19.04 -5.01
C ALA A 301 -0.86 -19.17 -4.57
N ASN A 302 -1.49 -18.03 -4.27
CA ASN A 302 -2.89 -17.91 -3.85
C ASN A 302 -3.23 -18.69 -2.56
N ASN A 303 -2.22 -19.03 -1.76
CA ASN A 303 -2.37 -19.64 -0.45
C ASN A 303 -1.24 -19.23 0.52
N SER A 304 -0.65 -18.05 0.29
CA SER A 304 0.40 -17.48 1.13
C SER A 304 0.35 -15.96 1.04
N THR A 305 1.01 -15.26 1.96
CA THR A 305 1.22 -13.82 1.77
C THR A 305 2.14 -13.57 0.56
N SER A 306 2.16 -12.33 0.09
CA SER A 306 3.07 -11.89 -0.97
C SER A 306 3.67 -10.55 -0.61
N PHE A 307 4.82 -10.22 -1.20
CA PHE A 307 5.47 -8.94 -0.99
C PHE A 307 6.08 -8.40 -2.28
N GLY A 308 6.24 -7.08 -2.32
CA GLY A 308 6.81 -6.38 -3.47
C GLY A 308 6.58 -4.88 -3.40
N PRO A 309 6.92 -4.15 -4.47
CA PRO A 309 6.80 -2.70 -4.54
C PRO A 309 5.35 -2.25 -4.73
N SER A 310 4.89 -1.29 -3.94
CA SER A 310 3.60 -0.64 -4.14
C SER A 310 3.65 0.86 -3.91
N LYS A 311 2.89 1.59 -4.72
CA LYS A 311 2.75 3.05 -4.63
C LYS A 311 1.64 3.44 -3.66
N ARG A 312 1.86 4.53 -2.93
CA ARG A 312 0.85 5.15 -2.05
C ARG A 312 -0.23 5.86 -2.87
N ILE A 313 -1.48 5.78 -2.40
CA ILE A 313 -2.65 6.45 -3.00
C ILE A 313 -3.19 7.50 -2.04
#